data_AF-A0A495S6X6-F1
#
_entry.id   AF-A0A495S6X6-F1
#
_cell.length_a   1.000
_cell.length_b   1.000
_cell.length_c   1.000
_cell.angle_alpha   90.00
_cell.angle_beta   90.00
_cell.angle_gamma   90.00
#
_symmetry.space_group_name_H-M   'P 1'
#
loop_
_entity.id
_entity.type
_entity.pdbx_description
1 polymer ?
#
loop_
_entity_poly.entity_id
_entity_poly.type
_entity_poly.pdbx_seq_one_letter_code
_entity_poly.pdbx_strand_id
1 'polypeptide(L)'
;MKNSVLLFGFFFLTITFTSCKSEQEKKAELITNKYVRFIDSVTQKTTADAAANWSTIEKYFEKQSKELNSTIDDLEDTAAFDAKIDSATAKYEAFRKSIRQQKGILKGANLSEK
;
A
#
# COMPACT_ATOMS: atom_id res chain seq x y z
N MET A 1 54.15 28.15 19.66
CA MET A 1 53.45 28.32 18.37
C MET A 1 51.98 28.01 18.60
N LYS A 2 51.10 29.01 18.39
CA LYS A 2 49.64 28.87 18.40
C LYS A 2 49.24 27.91 17.28
N ASN A 3 48.36 26.96 17.53
CA ASN A 3 47.51 26.29 16.52
C ASN A 3 46.26 25.76 17.24
N SER A 4 45.32 26.67 17.48
CA SER A 4 43.96 26.34 17.94
C SER A 4 43.22 25.66 16.79
N VAL A 5 43.01 24.35 16.86
CA VAL A 5 42.02 23.69 16.01
C VAL A 5 40.71 23.71 16.78
N LEU A 6 39.96 24.78 16.55
CA LEU A 6 38.56 24.92 16.93
C LEU A 6 37.79 23.78 16.26
N LEU A 7 37.49 22.74 17.03
CA LEU A 7 36.45 21.76 16.70
C LEU A 7 35.11 22.51 16.73
N PHE A 8 34.71 23.03 15.58
CA PHE A 8 33.36 23.49 15.33
C PHE A 8 32.43 22.28 15.43
N GLY A 9 31.89 22.05 16.61
CA GLY A 9 30.74 21.17 16.82
C GLY A 9 29.58 21.72 16.01
N PHE A 10 29.36 21.16 14.83
CA PHE A 10 28.21 21.47 13.99
C PHE A 10 26.98 20.89 14.67
N PHE A 11 26.39 21.66 15.57
CA PHE A 11 25.08 21.35 16.15
C PHE A 11 24.06 21.58 15.04
N PHE A 12 23.78 20.53 14.26
CA PHE A 12 22.60 20.48 13.42
C PHE A 12 21.39 20.50 14.37
N LEU A 13 20.89 21.70 14.64
CA LEU A 13 19.53 21.90 15.09
C LEU A 13 18.63 21.39 13.98
N THR A 14 18.34 20.09 13.98
CA THR A 14 17.12 19.60 13.33
C THR A 14 16.00 20.31 14.06
N ILE A 15 15.44 21.33 13.42
CA ILE A 15 14.22 21.96 13.87
C ILE A 15 13.20 20.82 13.85
N THR A 16 12.97 20.22 15.01
CA THR A 16 11.87 19.31 15.20
C THR A 16 10.64 20.21 15.15
N PHE A 17 10.19 20.54 13.94
CA PHE A 17 8.80 20.84 13.71
C PHE A 17 8.09 19.64 14.32
N THR A 18 7.52 19.83 15.49
CA THR A 18 6.51 18.95 16.02
C THR A 18 5.42 19.01 14.96
N SER A 19 5.49 18.13 13.96
CA SER A 19 4.70 18.27 12.75
C SER A 19 3.24 18.20 13.16
N CYS A 20 2.60 19.36 13.21
CA CYS A 20 1.18 19.44 12.96
C CYS A 20 1.04 18.87 11.56
N LYS A 21 0.73 17.58 11.50
CA LYS A 21 0.54 16.82 10.26
C LYS A 21 -0.29 17.68 9.30
N SER A 22 0.23 17.92 8.10
CA SER A 22 -0.44 18.81 7.15
C SER A 22 -1.82 18.26 6.78
N GLU A 23 -2.73 19.11 6.29
CA GLU A 23 -4.04 18.62 5.84
C GLU A 23 -3.91 17.59 4.71
N GLN A 24 -2.88 17.74 3.86
CA GLN A 24 -2.56 16.76 2.81
C GLN A 24 -2.06 15.43 3.41
N GLU A 25 -1.18 15.47 4.41
CA GLU A 25 -0.69 14.28 5.10
C GLU A 25 -1.81 13.54 5.87
N LYS A 26 -2.76 14.27 6.46
CA LYS A 26 -3.96 13.69 7.09
C LYS A 26 -4.86 13.01 6.05
N LYS A 27 -5.08 13.66 4.90
CA LYS A 27 -5.83 13.08 3.78
C LYS A 27 -5.14 11.81 3.26
N ALA A 28 -3.84 11.85 3.06
CA ALA A 28 -3.04 10.70 2.64
C ALA A 28 -3.12 9.53 3.64
N GLU A 29 -3.08 9.81 4.93
CA GLU A 29 -3.28 8.78 5.96
C GLU A 29 -4.68 8.15 5.87
N LEU A 30 -5.72 8.95 5.70
CA LEU A 30 -7.08 8.45 5.60
C LEU A 30 -7.27 7.56 4.37
N ILE A 31 -6.77 7.99 3.20
CA ILE A 31 -6.85 7.24 1.96
C ILE A 31 -6.00 5.96 2.01
N THR A 32 -4.78 6.04 2.56
CA THR A 32 -3.92 4.86 2.77
C THR A 32 -4.60 3.84 3.69
N ASN A 33 -5.16 4.28 4.80
CA ASN A 33 -5.87 3.39 5.74
C ASN A 33 -7.11 2.75 5.09
N LYS A 34 -7.83 3.49 4.25
CA LYS A 34 -8.98 2.96 3.48
C LYS A 34 -8.52 1.89 2.48
N TYR A 35 -7.42 2.12 1.76
CA TYR A 35 -6.81 1.17 0.84
C TYR A 35 -6.38 -0.12 1.55
N VAL A 36 -5.65 0.00 2.66
CA VAL A 36 -5.20 -1.14 3.48
C VAL A 36 -6.39 -1.95 3.98
N ARG A 37 -7.42 -1.29 4.55
CA ARG A 37 -8.63 -1.97 5.05
C ARG A 37 -9.38 -2.71 3.96
N PHE A 38 -9.49 -2.13 2.77
CA PHE A 38 -10.08 -2.80 1.62
C PHE A 38 -9.31 -4.09 1.29
N ILE A 39 -7.97 -4.01 1.22
CA ILE A 39 -7.12 -5.17 0.93
C ILE A 39 -7.23 -6.24 2.00
N ASP A 40 -7.16 -5.88 3.28
CA ASP A 40 -7.33 -6.83 4.38
C ASP A 40 -8.73 -7.48 4.32
N SER A 41 -9.77 -6.72 3.99
CA SER A 41 -11.13 -7.25 3.85
C SER A 41 -11.27 -8.25 2.70
N VAL A 42 -10.67 -8.00 1.54
CA VAL A 42 -10.77 -8.92 0.39
C VAL A 42 -9.88 -10.14 0.56
N THR A 43 -8.70 -9.99 1.17
CA THR A 43 -7.75 -11.10 1.39
C THR A 43 -8.19 -12.06 2.49
N GLN A 44 -9.15 -11.66 3.33
CA GLN A 44 -9.83 -12.54 4.29
C GLN A 44 -10.95 -13.40 3.66
N LYS A 45 -11.35 -13.14 2.40
CA LYS A 45 -12.36 -13.95 1.71
C LYS A 45 -11.77 -15.26 1.23
N THR A 46 -12.62 -16.29 1.09
CA THR A 46 -12.21 -17.54 0.45
C THR A 46 -11.84 -17.29 -1.02
N THR A 47 -10.92 -18.10 -1.55
CA THR A 47 -10.53 -18.01 -2.97
C THR A 47 -11.71 -18.28 -3.91
N ALA A 48 -12.67 -19.12 -3.50
CA ALA A 48 -13.88 -19.40 -4.27
C ALA A 48 -14.82 -18.18 -4.34
N ASP A 49 -15.15 -17.58 -3.19
CA ASP A 49 -16.02 -16.38 -3.14
C ASP A 49 -15.40 -15.20 -3.87
N ALA A 50 -14.08 -15.02 -3.70
CA ALA A 50 -13.35 -13.97 -4.38
C ALA A 50 -13.22 -14.24 -5.88
N ALA A 51 -13.08 -15.49 -6.32
CA ALA A 51 -13.06 -15.85 -7.74
C ALA A 51 -14.39 -15.52 -8.43
N ALA A 52 -15.53 -15.79 -7.76
CA ALA A 52 -16.88 -15.48 -8.24
C ALA A 52 -17.12 -13.97 -8.37
N ASN A 53 -16.53 -13.17 -7.47
CA ASN A 53 -16.69 -11.71 -7.43
C ASN A 53 -15.49 -10.93 -7.99
N TRP A 54 -14.60 -11.60 -8.71
CA TRP A 54 -13.26 -11.07 -9.02
C TRP A 54 -13.30 -9.75 -9.79
N SER A 55 -14.17 -9.61 -10.79
CA SER A 55 -14.25 -8.37 -11.58
C SER A 55 -14.63 -7.17 -10.71
N THR A 56 -15.52 -7.35 -9.74
CA THR A 56 -15.91 -6.30 -8.80
C THR A 56 -14.73 -5.94 -7.89
N ILE A 57 -14.05 -6.94 -7.34
CA ILE A 57 -12.87 -6.74 -6.48
C ILE A 57 -11.78 -5.97 -7.24
N GLU A 58 -11.50 -6.34 -8.49
CA GLU A 58 -10.48 -5.69 -9.32
C GLU A 58 -10.83 -4.23 -9.64
N LYS A 59 -12.09 -3.94 -9.99
CA LYS A 59 -12.57 -2.55 -10.18
C LYS A 59 -12.42 -1.70 -8.92
N TYR A 60 -12.73 -2.25 -7.75
CA TYR A 60 -12.56 -1.52 -6.49
C TYR A 60 -11.08 -1.29 -6.17
N PHE A 61 -10.22 -2.29 -6.41
CA PHE A 61 -8.77 -2.13 -6.26
C PHE A 61 -8.22 -1.02 -7.17
N GLU A 62 -8.58 -1.01 -8.45
CA GLU A 62 -8.16 0.04 -9.39
C GLU A 62 -8.62 1.43 -8.94
N LYS A 63 -9.89 1.55 -8.52
CA LYS A 63 -10.43 2.81 -8.00
C LYS A 63 -9.66 3.30 -6.78
N GLN A 64 -9.42 2.43 -5.81
CA GLN A 64 -8.70 2.80 -4.58
C GLN A 64 -7.22 3.11 -4.85
N SER A 65 -6.57 2.35 -5.74
CA SER A 65 -5.18 2.61 -6.13
C SER A 65 -5.04 3.95 -6.84
N LYS A 66 -5.98 4.30 -7.73
CA LYS A 66 -5.99 5.61 -8.40
C LYS A 66 -6.17 6.77 -7.42
N GLU A 67 -7.10 6.63 -6.47
CA GLU A 67 -7.34 7.64 -5.42
C GLU A 67 -6.11 7.80 -4.51
N LEU A 68 -5.47 6.68 -4.14
CA LEU A 68 -4.26 6.65 -3.34
C LEU A 68 -3.10 7.32 -4.07
N ASN A 69 -2.76 6.87 -5.28
CA ASN A 69 -1.63 7.39 -6.05
C ASN A 69 -1.77 8.90 -6.25
N SER A 70 -2.94 9.37 -6.69
CA SER A 70 -3.19 10.81 -6.83
C SER A 70 -3.07 11.58 -5.52
N THR A 71 -3.32 10.96 -4.36
CA THR A 71 -3.17 11.64 -3.07
C THR A 71 -1.72 11.64 -2.58
N ILE A 72 -0.97 10.58 -2.88
CA ILE A 72 0.44 10.44 -2.49
C ILE A 72 1.34 11.30 -3.39
N ASP A 73 1.03 11.38 -4.69
CA ASP A 73 1.73 12.23 -5.66
C ASP A 73 1.66 13.73 -5.30
N ASP A 74 0.66 14.15 -4.52
CA ASP A 74 0.48 15.51 -4.04
C ASP A 74 1.34 15.84 -2.79
N LEU A 75 2.05 14.86 -2.22
CA LEU A 75 2.88 15.05 -1.02
C LEU A 75 4.35 15.34 -1.36
N GLU A 76 4.99 16.17 -0.54
CA GLU A 76 6.45 16.40 -0.63
C GLU A 76 7.27 15.24 -0.06
N ASP A 77 6.74 14.51 0.94
CA ASP A 77 7.35 13.33 1.56
C ASP A 77 6.34 12.18 1.66
N THR A 78 6.68 11.05 1.04
CA THR A 78 5.84 9.85 0.98
C THR A 78 6.36 8.72 1.88
N ALA A 79 7.55 8.87 2.49
CA ALA A 79 8.25 7.79 3.18
C ALA A 79 7.43 7.18 4.33
N ALA A 80 6.59 7.99 4.97
CA ALA A 80 5.68 7.55 6.03
C ALA A 80 4.57 6.60 5.56
N PHE A 81 4.30 6.53 4.26
CA PHE A 81 3.20 5.76 3.65
C PHE A 81 3.70 4.56 2.85
N ASP A 82 4.86 4.67 2.20
CA ASP A 82 5.39 3.68 1.25
C ASP A 82 5.35 2.25 1.81
N ALA A 83 5.88 2.04 3.02
CA ALA A 83 5.91 0.70 3.62
C ALA A 83 4.50 0.08 3.80
N LYS A 84 3.48 0.89 4.13
CA LYS A 84 2.10 0.41 4.27
C LYS A 84 1.48 0.10 2.92
N ILE A 85 1.74 0.95 1.92
CA ILE A 85 1.24 0.81 0.56
C ILE A 85 1.84 -0.45 -0.07
N ASP A 86 3.15 -0.62 0.01
CA ASP A 86 3.88 -1.78 -0.53
C ASP A 86 3.41 -3.08 0.12
N SER A 87 3.32 -3.10 1.45
CA SER A 87 2.84 -4.28 2.18
C SER A 87 1.41 -4.65 1.77
N ALA A 88 0.51 -3.68 1.64
CA ALA A 88 -0.87 -3.95 1.24
C ALA A 88 -0.93 -4.41 -0.23
N THR A 89 -0.24 -3.73 -1.14
CA THR A 89 -0.19 -4.10 -2.56
C THR A 89 0.36 -5.51 -2.74
N ALA A 90 1.42 -5.88 -2.03
CA ALA A 90 1.99 -7.22 -2.05
C ALA A 90 0.98 -8.29 -1.58
N LYS A 91 0.22 -8.01 -0.50
CA LYS A 91 -0.87 -8.90 -0.03
C LYS A 91 -1.93 -9.10 -1.12
N TYR A 92 -2.37 -8.02 -1.77
CA TYR A 92 -3.36 -8.10 -2.84
C TYR A 92 -2.85 -8.92 -4.03
N GLU A 93 -1.63 -8.68 -4.49
CA GLU A 93 -1.05 -9.41 -5.64
C GLU A 93 -0.82 -10.89 -5.33
N ALA A 94 -0.41 -11.22 -4.10
CA ALA A 94 -0.35 -12.61 -3.65
C ALA A 94 -1.72 -13.29 -3.70
N PHE A 95 -2.77 -12.62 -3.20
CA PHE A 95 -4.13 -13.14 -3.23
C PHE A 95 -4.69 -13.28 -4.65
N ARG A 96 -4.43 -12.29 -5.51
CA ARG A 96 -4.75 -12.32 -6.95
C ARG A 96 -4.14 -13.53 -7.64
N LYS A 97 -2.87 -13.85 -7.33
CA LYS A 97 -2.19 -15.04 -7.83
C LYS A 97 -2.89 -16.32 -7.38
N SER A 98 -3.27 -16.43 -6.10
CA SER A 98 -4.00 -17.58 -5.56
C SER A 98 -5.35 -17.80 -6.27
N ILE A 99 -6.06 -16.72 -6.60
CA ILE A 99 -7.33 -16.80 -7.35
C ILE A 99 -7.11 -17.28 -8.78
N ARG A 100 -6.08 -16.80 -9.47
CA ARG A 100 -5.73 -17.30 -10.81
C ARG A 100 -5.37 -18.78 -10.79
N GLN A 101 -4.62 -19.22 -9.79
CA GLN A 101 -4.28 -20.64 -9.60
C GLN A 101 -5.54 -21.49 -9.37
N GLN A 102 -6.44 -21.05 -8.47
CA GLN A 102 -7.72 -21.73 -8.23
C GLN A 102 -8.55 -21.86 -9.51
N LYS A 103 -8.68 -20.78 -10.30
CA LYS A 103 -9.40 -20.81 -11.58
C LYS A 103 -8.76 -21.78 -12.59
N GLY A 104 -7.44 -21.87 -12.62
CA GLY A 104 -6.71 -22.83 -13.45
C GLY A 104 -6.98 -24.28 -13.04
N ILE A 105 -6.94 -24.58 -11.74
CA ILE A 105 -7.23 -25.91 -11.19
C ILE A 105 -8.67 -26.33 -11.51
N LEU A 106 -9.65 -25.46 -11.27
CA LEU A 106 -11.06 -25.74 -11.57
C LEU A 106 -11.26 -26.03 -13.06
N LYS A 107 -10.62 -25.27 -13.95
CA LYS A 107 -10.70 -25.51 -15.40
C LYS A 107 -10.11 -26.87 -15.80
N GLY A 108 -8.99 -27.27 -15.20
CA GLY A 108 -8.36 -28.57 -15.42
C GLY A 108 -9.20 -29.74 -14.93
N ALA A 109 -9.81 -29.63 -13.74
CA ALA A 109 -10.69 -30.64 -13.18
C ALA A 109 -11.92 -30.88 -14.08
N ASN A 110 -12.58 -29.81 -14.53
CA ASN A 110 -13.75 -29.91 -15.43
C ASN A 110 -13.42 -30.53 -16.82
N LEU A 111 -12.16 -30.51 -17.25
CA LEU A 111 -11.72 -31.13 -18.50
C LEU A 111 -11.34 -32.62 -18.33
N SER A 112 -11.01 -33.06 -17.11
CA SER A 112 -10.66 -34.45 -16.82
C SER A 112 -11.87 -35.35 -16.54
N GLU A 113 -13.05 -34.75 -16.30
CA GLU A 113 -14.31 -35.46 -16.05
C GLU A 113 -15.21 -35.60 -17.30
N LYS A 114 -14.74 -35.12 -18.47
CA LYS A 114 -15.40 -35.30 -19.78
C LYS A 114 -14.64 -36.30 -20.64
#